data_AF-A0A931A744-F1
#
_entry.id   AF-A0A931A744-F1
#
_cell.length_a   1.000
_cell.length_b   1.000
_cell.length_c   1.000
_cell.angle_alpha   90.00
_cell.angle_beta   90.00
_cell.angle_gamma   90.00
#
_symmetry.space_group_name_H-M   'P 1'
#
loop_
_entity.id
_entity.type
_entity.pdbx_description
1 polymer ?
#
loop_
_entity_poly.entity_id
_entity_poly.type
_entity_poly.pdbx_seq_one_letter_code
_entity_poly.pdbx_strand_id
1 'polypeptide(L)'
;AVDFAPLTGTYRREGVAVHVSERAGTPHLVYELLGDMKDMSPPIEADLVPVSKTVFAARGDGPLSGEWMPVVFSTLADGTGCVYFGMRVTPKVTSS
;
A
#
# COMPACT_ATOMS: atom_id res chain seq x y z
N ALA A 1 -16.47 -10.40 -5.57
CA ALA A 1 -15.19 -9.66 -5.69
C ALA A 1 -15.27 -8.40 -4.84
N VAL A 2 -14.16 -7.96 -4.24
CA VAL A 2 -14.08 -6.66 -3.56
C VAL A 2 -13.88 -5.58 -4.62
N ASP A 3 -14.61 -4.47 -4.55
CA ASP A 3 -14.37 -3.31 -5.40
C ASP A 3 -13.09 -2.61 -4.91
N PHE A 4 -12.01 -2.77 -5.67
CA PHE A 4 -10.69 -2.26 -5.33
C PHE A 4 -10.44 -0.85 -5.89
N ALA A 5 -11.21 -0.42 -6.90
CA ALA A 5 -10.96 0.82 -7.62
C ALA A 5 -10.82 2.06 -6.69
N PRO A 6 -11.64 2.24 -5.64
CA PRO A 6 -11.50 3.38 -4.73
C PRO A 6 -10.16 3.41 -3.96
N LEU A 7 -9.54 2.25 -3.78
CA LEU A 7 -8.31 2.05 -3.01
C LEU A 7 -7.05 2.25 -3.88
N THR A 8 -7.20 2.30 -5.21
CA THR A 8 -6.08 2.55 -6.11
C THR A 8 -5.57 3.98 -6.02
N GLY A 9 -4.27 4.17 -6.20
CA GLY A 9 -3.62 5.48 -6.20
C GLY A 9 -2.27 5.47 -5.49
N THR A 10 -1.70 6.66 -5.35
CA THR A 10 -0.44 6.86 -4.62
C THR A 10 -0.74 7.36 -3.22
N TYR A 11 -0.07 6.77 -2.25
CA TYR A 11 -0.06 7.20 -0.86
C TYR A 11 1.35 7.64 -0.52
N ARG A 12 1.50 8.79 0.11
CA ARG A 12 2.83 9.35 0.40
C ARG A 12 2.91 9.93 1.80
N ARG A 13 4.06 9.72 2.42
CA ARG A 13 4.50 10.40 3.65
C ARG A 13 5.99 10.68 3.54
N GLU A 14 6.56 11.30 4.57
CA GLU A 14 8.00 11.53 4.62
C GLU A 14 8.78 10.20 4.47
N GLY A 15 9.69 10.18 3.49
CA GLY A 15 10.58 9.06 3.20
C GLY A 15 9.94 7.83 2.52
N VAL A 16 8.64 7.82 2.20
CA VAL A 16 7.94 6.64 1.65
C VAL A 16 6.84 7.01 0.67
N ALA A 17 6.75 6.25 -0.43
CA ALA A 17 5.54 6.15 -1.24
C ALA A 17 5.03 4.71 -1.30
N VAL A 18 3.71 4.58 -1.35
CA VAL A 18 3.00 3.32 -1.56
C VAL A 18 2.11 3.49 -2.78
N HIS A 19 2.37 2.71 -3.82
CA HIS A 19 1.55 2.68 -5.02
C HIS A 19 0.62 1.49 -4.97
N VAL A 20 -0.68 1.78 -5.05
CA VAL A 20 -1.73 0.79 -5.01
C VAL A 20 -2.40 0.77 -6.39
N SER A 21 -2.38 -0.38 -7.04
CA SER A 21 -2.85 -0.53 -8.42
C SER A 21 -3.50 -1.90 -8.61
N GLU A 22 -4.14 -2.11 -9.76
CA GLU A 22 -4.67 -3.41 -10.15
C GLU A 22 -3.94 -3.89 -11.41
N ARG A 23 -3.39 -5.10 -11.37
CA ARG A 23 -2.69 -5.74 -12.48
C ARG A 23 -3.50 -6.96 -12.93
N ALA A 24 -4.08 -6.91 -14.12
CA ALA A 24 -4.89 -8.00 -14.69
C ALA A 24 -5.99 -8.54 -13.76
N GLY A 25 -6.65 -7.66 -12.99
CA GLY A 25 -7.69 -8.07 -12.03
C GLY A 25 -7.18 -8.34 -10.61
N THR A 26 -5.86 -8.34 -10.39
CA THR A 26 -5.24 -8.59 -9.09
C THR A 26 -4.79 -7.29 -8.44
N PRO A 27 -5.33 -6.94 -7.26
CA PRO A 27 -4.81 -5.88 -6.40
C PRO A 27 -3.32 -6.03 -6.10
N HIS A 28 -2.55 -4.96 -6.30
CA HIS A 28 -1.10 -4.97 -6.20
C HIS A 28 -0.57 -3.72 -5.48
N LEU A 29 0.45 -3.90 -4.64
CA LEU A 29 1.10 -2.86 -3.86
C LEU A 29 2.60 -2.81 -4.17
N VAL A 30 3.11 -1.59 -4.39
CA VAL A 30 4.55 -1.30 -4.42
C VAL A 30 4.86 -0.32 -3.29
N TYR A 31 5.78 -0.67 -2.40
CA TYR A 31 6.25 0.19 -1.31
C TYR A 31 7.70 0.58 -1.58
N GLU A 32 7.98 1.87 -1.66
CA GLU A 32 9.30 2.41 -1.98
C GLU A 32 9.80 3.40 -0.92
N LEU A 33 11.11 3.38 -0.67
CA LEU A 33 11.80 4.40 0.09
C LEU A 33 12.08 5.62 -0.80
N LEU A 34 11.93 6.82 -0.25
CA LEU A 34 12.14 8.08 -0.95
C LEU A 34 13.30 8.88 -0.35
N GLY A 35 13.77 9.87 -1.11
CA GLY A 35 14.81 10.79 -0.67
C GLY A 35 16.14 10.08 -0.46
N ASP A 36 16.87 10.47 0.59
CA ASP A 36 18.20 9.93 0.90
C ASP A 36 18.19 8.43 1.21
N MET A 37 17.02 7.85 1.52
CA MET A 37 16.86 6.42 1.80
C MET A 37 16.51 5.57 0.56
N LYS A 38 16.33 6.18 -0.62
CA LYS A 38 15.83 5.50 -1.83
C LYS A 38 16.64 4.25 -2.19
N ASP A 39 17.96 4.31 -2.06
CA ASP A 39 18.86 3.24 -2.49
C ASP A 39 19.23 2.27 -1.35
N MET A 40 18.62 2.41 -0.16
CA MET A 40 18.91 1.53 0.99
C MET A 40 18.28 0.13 0.86
N SER A 41 17.19 0.00 0.10
CA SER A 41 16.48 -1.26 -0.11
C SER A 41 15.73 -1.21 -1.44
N PRO A 42 15.67 -2.34 -2.19
CA PRO A 42 14.73 -2.48 -3.30
C PRO A 42 13.28 -2.21 -2.83
N PRO A 43 12.40 -1.76 -3.75
CA PRO A 43 10.98 -1.70 -3.48
C PRO A 43 10.43 -3.06 -3.06
N ILE A 44 9.46 -3.03 -2.16
CA ILE A 44 8.67 -4.20 -1.81
C ILE A 44 7.49 -4.25 -2.78
N GLU A 45 7.29 -5.38 -3.44
CA GLU A 45 6.12 -5.67 -4.26
C GLU A 45 5.29 -6.79 -3.62
N ALA A 46 3.97 -6.65 -3.62
CA ALA A 46 3.07 -7.67 -3.11
C ALA A 46 1.72 -7.65 -3.81
N ASP A 47 1.22 -8.83 -4.17
CA ASP A 47 -0.19 -9.02 -4.48
C ASP A 47 -1.01 -9.01 -3.19
N LEU A 48 -2.20 -8.41 -3.25
CA LEU A 48 -3.08 -8.23 -2.11
C LEU A 48 -4.25 -9.21 -2.16
N VAL A 49 -4.30 -10.11 -1.18
CA VAL A 49 -5.40 -11.06 -1.01
C VAL A 49 -6.49 -10.42 -0.16
N PRO A 50 -7.75 -10.32 -0.63
CA PRO A 50 -8.82 -9.69 0.13
C PRO A 50 -9.18 -10.50 1.38
N VAL A 51 -9.21 -9.83 2.54
CA VAL A 51 -9.73 -10.36 3.81
C VAL A 51 -11.09 -9.74 4.12
N SER A 52 -11.26 -8.45 3.82
CA SER A 52 -12.51 -7.71 3.90
C SER A 52 -12.58 -6.64 2.81
N LYS A 53 -13.57 -5.74 2.86
CA LYS A 53 -13.70 -4.63 1.90
C LYS A 53 -12.50 -3.68 1.91
N THR A 54 -11.83 -3.53 3.04
CA THR A 54 -10.72 -2.56 3.23
C THR A 54 -9.50 -3.18 3.89
N VAL A 55 -9.49 -4.50 4.12
CA VAL A 55 -8.35 -5.22 4.71
C VAL A 55 -7.89 -6.29 3.75
N PHE A 56 -6.59 -6.31 3.48
CA PHE A 56 -5.94 -7.25 2.60
C PHE A 56 -4.72 -7.87 3.28
N ALA A 57 -4.39 -9.10 2.93
CA ALA A 57 -3.14 -9.74 3.31
C ALA A 57 -2.16 -9.60 2.15
N ALA A 58 -1.00 -9.03 2.43
CA ALA A 58 0.12 -8.96 1.50
C ALA A 58 1.13 -10.06 1.84
N ARG A 59 1.54 -10.81 0.82
CA ARG A 59 2.73 -11.65 0.89
C ARG A 59 3.68 -11.17 -0.19
N GLY A 60 4.63 -10.35 0.21
CA GLY A 60 5.61 -9.77 -0.70
C GLY A 60 6.83 -10.65 -0.87
N ASP A 61 7.59 -10.36 -1.92
CA ASP A 61 8.97 -10.80 -2.05
C ASP A 61 9.91 -9.83 -1.29
N GLY A 62 11.19 -10.18 -1.14
CA GLY A 62 12.18 -9.31 -0.48
C GLY A 62 12.06 -9.29 1.05
N PRO A 63 12.22 -8.14 1.74
CA PRO A 63 12.19 -8.06 3.21
C PRO A 63 10.90 -8.57 3.89
N LEU A 64 9.83 -8.81 3.11
CA LEU A 64 8.57 -9.38 3.58
C LEU A 64 8.42 -10.87 3.28
N SER A 65 9.43 -11.49 2.66
CA SER A 65 9.36 -12.88 2.25
C SER A 65 9.10 -13.78 3.46
N GLY A 66 8.03 -14.57 3.40
CA GLY A 66 7.72 -15.60 4.41
C GLY A 66 6.68 -15.21 5.46
N GLU A 67 6.34 -13.93 5.60
CA GLU A 67 5.29 -13.47 6.54
C GLU A 67 4.13 -12.78 5.82
N TRP A 68 2.91 -13.08 6.26
CA TRP A 68 1.73 -12.35 5.83
C TRP A 68 1.60 -11.06 6.63
N MET A 69 1.50 -9.93 5.94
CA MET A 69 1.28 -8.64 6.59
C MET A 69 -0.07 -8.03 6.23
N PRO A 70 -0.77 -7.41 7.21
CA PRO A 70 -2.01 -6.71 6.92
C PRO A 70 -1.73 -5.39 6.19
N VAL A 71 -2.53 -5.14 5.15
CA VAL A 71 -2.68 -3.85 4.49
C VAL A 71 -4.11 -3.37 4.76
N VAL A 72 -4.24 -2.26 5.49
CA VAL A 72 -5.54 -1.74 5.92
C VAL A 72 -5.78 -0.37 5.31
N PHE A 73 -6.88 -0.24 4.58
CA PHE A 73 -7.34 1.02 4.04
C PHE A 73 -8.37 1.66 4.98
N SER A 74 -8.25 2.97 5.18
CA SER A 74 -9.18 3.74 6.00
C SER A 74 -9.33 5.16 5.45
N THR A 75 -10.12 5.96 6.14
CA THR A 75 -10.30 7.39 5.90
C THR A 75 -9.98 8.13 7.19
N LEU A 76 -9.12 9.14 7.11
CA LEU A 76 -8.81 10.03 8.22
C LEU A 76 -10.01 10.93 8.55
N ALA A 77 -9.96 11.60 9.71
CA ALA A 77 -11.07 12.44 10.18
C ALA A 77 -11.42 13.59 9.22
N ASP A 78 -10.47 14.03 8.38
CA ASP A 78 -10.63 15.08 7.37
C ASP A 78 -11.15 14.55 6.02
N GLY A 79 -11.43 13.25 5.90
CA GLY A 79 -11.85 12.61 4.65
C GLY A 79 -10.71 12.09 3.78
N THR A 80 -9.45 12.29 4.18
CA THR A 80 -8.30 11.80 3.40
C THR A 80 -8.21 10.28 3.49
N GLY A 81 -8.27 9.60 2.35
CA GLY A 81 -8.02 8.16 2.28
C GLY A 81 -6.59 7.85 2.74
N CYS A 82 -6.36 6.73 3.42
CA CYS A 82 -5.03 6.34 3.88
C CYS A 82 -4.84 4.82 3.84
N VAL A 83 -3.58 4.39 3.83
CA VAL A 83 -3.18 3.00 3.94
C VAL A 83 -2.28 2.81 5.16
N TYR A 84 -2.59 1.79 5.96
CA TYR A 84 -1.74 1.31 7.04
C TYR A 84 -0.97 0.10 6.56
N PHE A 85 0.35 0.17 6.70
CA PHE A 85 1.26 -0.92 6.38
C PHE A 85 2.46 -0.90 7.34
N GLY A 86 2.81 -2.04 7.91
CA GLY A 86 3.87 -2.12 8.93
C GLY A 86 3.65 -1.16 10.10
N MET A 87 2.41 -1.10 10.62
CA MET A 87 1.98 -0.22 11.74
C MET A 87 2.07 1.30 11.47
N ARG A 88 2.32 1.73 10.23
CA ARG A 88 2.42 3.16 9.87
C ARG A 88 1.30 3.56 8.91
N VAL A 89 0.72 4.73 9.15
CA VAL A 89 -0.27 5.34 8.25
C VAL A 89 0.41 6.12 7.14
N THR A 90 -0.09 6.00 5.93
CA THR A 90 0.35 6.75 4.76
C THR A 90 -0.88 7.36 4.07
N PRO A 91 -1.05 8.70 4.06
CA PRO A 91 -2.17 9.37 3.41
C PRO A 91 -2.13 9.24 1.89
N LYS A 92 -3.29 9.17 1.25
CA LYS A 92 -3.46 9.20 -0.21
C LYS A 92 -3.17 10.61 -0.70
N VAL A 93 -2.38 10.74 -1.75
CA VAL A 93 -2.18 12.04 -2.40
C VAL A 93 -3.33 12.30 -3.37
N THR A 94 -3.88 13.50 -3.33
CA THR A 94 -4.73 13.99 -4.40
C THR A 94 -3.84 14.37 -5.58
N SER A 95 -4.15 13.82 -6.77
CA SER A 95 -3.64 14.41 -8.01
C SER A 95 -4.15 15.85 -8.06
N SER A 96 -3.22 16.82 -8.12
CA SER A 96 -3.55 18.22 -8.35
C SER A 96 -3.96 18.46 -9.80
#